data_AF-A0A967YAH4-F1
#
_entry.id   AF-A0A967YAH4-F1
#
_cell.length_a   1.000
_cell.length_b   1.000
_cell.length_c   1.000
_cell.angle_alpha   90.00
_cell.angle_beta   90.00
_cell.angle_gamma   90.00
#
_symmetry.space_group_name_H-M   'P 1'
#
loop_
_entity.id
_entity.type
_entity.pdbx_description
1 polymer ?
#
loop_
_entity_poly.entity_id
_entity_poly.type
_entity_poly.pdbx_seq_one_letter_code
_entity_poly.pdbx_strand_id
1 'polypeptide(L)' 'MDSNKRCEWAEDQFEQYITYHDKEWGVPVHNDRTHFEFLILEGAQAGLSWS' A
#
# COMPACT_ATOMS: atom_id res chain seq x y z
N MET A 1 9.97 -23.23 -4.05
CA MET A 1 9.71 -21.81 -4.39
C MET A 1 8.75 -21.33 -3.34
N ASP A 2 9.16 -20.32 -2.58
CA ASP A 2 8.53 -19.98 -1.31
C ASP A 2 7.05 -19.65 -1.50
N SER A 3 6.25 -20.08 -0.54
CA SER A 3 4.80 -20.05 -0.61
C SER A 3 4.34 -18.61 -0.34
N ASN A 4 4.32 -17.76 -1.37
CA ASN A 4 3.78 -16.39 -1.43
C ASN A 4 3.38 -15.77 -0.07
N LYS A 5 4.36 -15.58 0.83
CA LYS A 5 4.13 -14.92 2.11
C LYS A 5 4.08 -13.43 1.87
N ARG A 6 2.99 -12.80 2.30
CA ARG A 6 2.85 -11.34 2.22
C ARG A 6 3.77 -10.70 3.25
N CYS A 7 4.00 -9.40 3.12
CA CYS A 7 4.67 -8.67 4.19
C CYS A 7 3.84 -8.79 5.49
N GLU A 8 4.51 -8.91 6.64
CA GLU A 8 3.86 -9.11 7.94
C GLU A 8 2.79 -8.06 8.26
N TRP A 9 2.97 -6.82 7.79
CA TRP A 9 2.03 -5.73 7.98
C TRP A 9 0.75 -5.83 7.11
N ALA A 10 0.74 -6.70 6.10
CA ALA A 10 -0.39 -6.94 5.21
C ALA A 10 -1.09 -8.29 5.49
N GLU A 11 -0.52 -9.14 6.35
CA GLU A 11 -1.16 -10.38 6.78
C GLU A 11 -2.34 -10.09 7.74
N ASP A 12 -3.41 -10.90 7.64
CA ASP A 12 -4.62 -10.82 8.47
C ASP A 12 -5.31 -9.43 8.52
N GLN A 13 -5.13 -8.61 7.49
CA GLN A 13 -5.80 -7.31 7.33
C GLN A 13 -7.12 -7.41 6.54
N PHE A 14 -7.84 -6.29 6.43
CA PHE A 14 -9.05 -6.19 5.61
C PHE A 14 -8.71 -6.41 4.11
N GLU A 15 -9.67 -6.92 3.34
CA GLU A 15 -9.49 -7.28 1.92
C GLU A 15 -8.98 -6.10 1.07
N GLN A 16 -9.44 -4.88 1.36
CA GLN A 16 -8.97 -3.67 0.68
C GLN A 16 -7.48 -3.43 0.90
N TYR A 17 -7.03 -3.67 2.12
CA TYR A 17 -5.65 -3.49 2.54
C TYR A 17 -4.73 -4.53 1.90
N ILE A 18 -5.20 -5.78 1.84
CA ILE A 18 -4.52 -6.88 1.12
C ILE A 18 -4.44 -6.56 -0.37
N THR A 19 -5.52 -6.06 -0.97
CA THR A 19 -5.55 -5.68 -2.39
C THR A 19 -4.57 -4.56 -2.68
N TYR A 20 -4.52 -3.54 -1.83
CA TYR A 20 -3.55 -2.44 -1.92
C TYR A 20 -2.11 -2.96 -1.85
N HIS A 21 -1.79 -3.81 -0.86
CA HIS A 21 -0.47 -4.44 -0.77
C HIS A 21 -0.11 -5.21 -2.05
N ASP A 22 -1.02 -6.05 -2.53
CA ASP A 22 -0.73 -6.98 -3.63
C ASP A 22 -0.62 -6.28 -5.00
N LYS A 23 -1.29 -5.14 -5.19
CA LYS A 23 -1.43 -4.52 -6.51
C LYS A 23 -0.83 -3.13 -6.65
N GLU A 24 -0.66 -2.41 -5.54
CA GLU A 24 -0.28 -1.00 -5.56
C GLU A 24 1.02 -0.76 -4.79
N TRP A 25 1.18 -1.40 -3.63
CA TRP A 25 2.35 -1.17 -2.79
C TRP A 25 3.63 -1.73 -3.44
N GLY A 26 4.64 -0.86 -3.58
CA GLY A 26 5.91 -1.21 -4.21
C GLY A 26 5.86 -1.34 -5.74
N VAL A 27 4.71 -1.10 -6.37
CA VAL A 27 4.58 -1.09 -7.84
C VAL A 27 4.99 0.29 -8.39
N PRO A 28 5.92 0.36 -9.36
CA PRO A 28 6.34 1.65 -9.92
C PRO A 28 5.20 2.42 -10.58
N VAL A 29 5.03 3.69 -10.20
CA VAL A 29 4.06 4.62 -10.81
C VAL A 29 4.77 5.73 -11.55
N HIS A 30 4.46 5.86 -12.85
CA HIS A 30 5.02 6.86 -13.75
C HIS A 30 4.03 7.96 -14.15
N ASN A 31 2.79 7.91 -13.64
CA ASN A 31 1.82 8.98 -13.82
C ASN A 31 1.99 10.03 -12.71
N ASP A 32 2.36 11.26 -13.08
CA ASP A 32 2.66 12.33 -12.13
C ASP A 32 1.50 12.66 -11.18
N ARG A 33 0.26 12.62 -11.66
CA ARG A 33 -0.92 12.92 -10.84
C ARG A 33 -1.11 11.86 -9.75
N THR A 34 -1.03 10.58 -10.14
CA THR A 34 -1.14 9.46 -9.20
C THR A 34 0.03 9.47 -8.22
N HIS A 35 1.24 9.78 -8.69
CA HIS A 35 2.40 9.89 -7.83
C HIS A 35 2.23 11.02 -6.79
N PHE A 36 1.74 12.19 -7.22
CA PHE A 36 1.42 13.30 -6.32
C PHE A 36 0.32 12.95 -5.31
N GLU A 37 -0.72 12.22 -5.74
CA GLU A 37 -1.78 11.73 -4.87
C GLU A 37 -1.22 10.88 -3.72
N PHE A 38 -0.34 9.91 -4.03
CA PHE A 38 0.32 9.10 -3.00
C PHE A 38 1.13 9.95 -2.03
N LEU A 39 1.93 10.91 -2.52
CA LEU A 39 2.71 11.81 -1.65
C LEU A 39 1.83 12.58 -0.65
N ILE A 40 0.65 13.04 -1.09
CA ILE A 40 -0.28 13.76 -0.21
C ILE A 40 -0.93 12.81 0.81
N LEU A 41 -1.34 11.62 0.40
CA LEU A 41 -1.96 10.63 1.28
C LEU A 41 -1.02 10.17 2.40
N GLU A 42 0.25 9.93 2.08
CA GLU A 42 1.28 9.57 3.07
C GLU A 42 1.48 10.69 4.12
N GLY A 43 1.49 11.95 3.69
CA GLY A 43 1.59 13.09 4.61
C GLY A 43 0.36 13.23 5.50
N ALA A 44 -0.83 12.95 4.98
CA ALA A 44 -2.08 13.00 5.73
C ALA A 44 -2.17 11.90 6.81
N GLN A 45 -1.37 10.83 6.70
CA GLN A 45 -1.37 9.70 7.63
C GLN A 45 -0.47 9.92 8.87
N ALA A 46 0.16 11.09 9.02
CA ALA A 46 1.05 11.36 10.15
C ALA A 46 0.33 11.20 11.51
N GLY A 47 0.67 10.11 12.22
CA GLY A 47 0.08 9.79 13.54
C GLY A 47 -1.21 8.96 13.49
N LEU A 48 -1.62 8.47 12.32
CA LEU A 48 -2.78 7.59 12.13
C LEU A 48 -2.31 6.21 11.61
N SER A 49 -3.21 5.22 11.62
CA SER A 49 -3.00 3.95 10.89
C SER A 49 -3.65 4.04 9.52
N TRP A 50 -3.06 3.38 8.53
CA TRP A 50 -3.76 3.05 7.29
C TRP A 50 -4.88 2.03 7.62
N SER A 51 -6.02 2.08 6.93
CA SER A 51 -7.24 1.34 7.29
C SER A 51 -7.81 0.53 6.13
#